data_AF-A0A843L1M9-F1
#
_entry.id   AF-A0A843L1M9-F1
#
_cell.length_a   1.000
_cell.length_b   1.000
_cell.length_c   1.000
_cell.angle_alpha   90.00
_cell.angle_beta   90.00
_cell.angle_gamma   90.00
#
_symmetry.space_group_name_H-M   'P 1'
#
loop_
_entity.id
_entity.type
_entity.pdbx_description
1 polymer ?
#
loop_
_entity_poly.entity_id
_entity_poly.type
_entity_poly.pdbx_seq_one_letter_code
_entity_poly.pdbx_strand_id
1 'polypeptide(L)' 'MNISRLKYRVEVLGDHDDIRRYGPFNEQKAREFFEVEESLGGTARIARLEEGIRETWRIVAECGEWGSREAELPAR' A
#
# COMPACT_ATOMS: atom_id res chain seq x y z
N MET A 1 15.42 -18.05 -4.16
CA MET A 1 14.51 -16.89 -4.15
C MET A 1 13.35 -17.22 -3.19
N ASN A 2 13.26 -16.55 -2.05
CA ASN A 2 12.24 -16.87 -1.03
C ASN A 2 10.93 -16.13 -1.36
N ILE A 3 10.04 -16.80 -2.09
CA ILE A 3 8.73 -16.28 -2.55
C ILE A 3 7.83 -15.92 -1.34
N SER A 4 8.13 -16.48 -0.16
CA SER A 4 7.50 -16.21 1.15
C SER A 4 7.68 -14.78 1.69
N ARG A 5 8.40 -13.91 0.98
CA ARG A 5 8.60 -12.49 1.34
C ARG A 5 7.74 -11.53 0.53
N LEU A 6 7.00 -12.01 -0.48
CA LEU A 6 6.16 -11.17 -1.33
C LEU A 6 4.83 -10.85 -0.64
N LYS A 7 4.90 -10.10 0.47
CA LYS A 7 3.74 -9.74 1.30
C LYS A 7 3.37 -8.26 1.19
N TYR A 8 3.93 -7.53 0.24
CA TYR A 8 3.71 -6.09 0.12
C TYR A 8 3.05 -5.81 -1.23
N ARG A 9 2.18 -4.81 -1.29
CA ARG A 9 1.66 -4.24 -2.52
C ARG A 9 1.69 -2.72 -2.40
N VAL A 10 1.84 -2.03 -3.52
CA VAL A 10 1.70 -0.57 -3.57
C VAL A 10 0.39 -0.26 -4.26
N GLU A 11 -0.41 0.59 -3.66
CA GLU A 11 -1.61 1.15 -4.26
C GLU A 11 -1.31 2.59 -4.66
N VAL A 12 -1.66 3.00 -5.88
CA VAL A 12 -1.49 4.35 -6.40
C VAL A 12 -2.86 4.88 -6.80
N LEU A 13 -3.18 6.08 -6.34
CA LEU A 13 -4.39 6.81 -6.71
C LEU A 13 -4.12 7.59 -8.00
N GLY A 14 -4.91 7.30 -9.05
CA GLY A 14 -4.89 8.05 -10.30
C GLY A 14 -5.92 9.18 -10.35
N ASP A 15 -5.86 10.00 -11.41
CA ASP A 15 -6.68 11.20 -11.61
C ASP A 15 -8.22 10.99 -11.62
N HIS A 16 -8.70 9.76 -11.77
CA HIS A 16 -10.13 9.42 -11.82
C HIS A 16 -10.61 8.58 -10.63
N ASP A 17 -9.95 8.68 -9.47
CA ASP A 17 -10.23 7.83 -8.29
C ASP A 17 -9.89 6.33 -8.53
N ASP A 18 -9.22 6.03 -9.64
CA ASP A 18 -8.75 4.69 -9.97
C ASP A 18 -7.59 4.30 -9.05
N ILE A 19 -7.77 3.24 -8.26
CA ILE A 19 -6.72 2.67 -7.43
C ILE A 19 -5.98 1.58 -8.21
N ARG A 20 -4.77 1.90 -8.68
CA ARG A 20 -3.87 0.93 -9.32
C ARG A 20 -3.11 0.15 -8.25
N ARG A 21 -3.16 -1.18 -8.32
CA ARG A 21 -2.50 -2.06 -7.35
C ARG A 21 -1.32 -2.77 -8.00
N TYR A 22 -0.13 -2.57 -7.45
CA TYR A 22 1.12 -3.14 -7.92
C TYR A 22 1.66 -4.15 -6.92
N GLY A 23 2.05 -5.32 -7.39
CA GLY A 23 2.63 -6.38 -6.56
C GLY A 23 2.17 -7.78 -6.97
N PRO A 24 2.42 -8.79 -6.12
CA PRO A 24 3.05 -8.69 -4.79
C PRO A 24 4.57 -8.47 -4.86
N PHE A 25 5.08 -7.68 -3.92
CA PHE A 25 6.48 -7.27 -3.76
C PHE A 25 7.04 -7.69 -2.40
N ASN A 26 8.36 -7.71 -2.29
CA ASN A 26 9.04 -7.69 -0.99
C ASN A 26 9.03 -6.26 -0.41
N GLU A 27 9.42 -6.13 0.86
CA GLU A 27 9.43 -4.83 1.55
C GLU A 27 10.30 -3.78 0.84
N GLN A 28 11.52 -4.16 0.45
CA GLN A 28 12.47 -3.27 -0.20
C GLN A 28 11.92 -2.71 -1.51
N LYS A 29 11.43 -3.58 -2.40
CA LYS A 29 10.89 -3.19 -3.69
C LYS A 29 9.60 -2.38 -3.58
N ALA A 30 8.75 -2.69 -2.60
CA ALA A 30 7.56 -1.89 -2.33
C ALA A 30 7.92 -0.49 -1.85
N ARG A 31 8.97 -0.37 -1.02
CA ARG A 31 9.51 0.91 -0.54
C ARG A 31 10.10 1.72 -1.69
N GLU A 32 10.96 1.13 -2.51
CA GLU A 32 11.56 1.78 -3.67
C GLU A 32 10.48 2.33 -4.62
N PHE A 33 9.45 1.53 -4.94
CA PHE A 33 8.36 1.97 -5.80
C PHE A 33 7.58 3.13 -5.17
N PHE A 34 7.27 3.03 -3.89
CA PHE A 34 6.55 4.08 -3.16
C PHE A 34 7.32 5.40 -3.13
N GLU A 35 8.64 5.36 -2.89
CA GLU A 35 9.50 6.55 -2.90
C GLU A 35 9.55 7.23 -4.28
N VAL A 36 9.50 6.44 -5.36
CA VAL A 36 9.42 6.99 -6.72
C VAL A 36 8.11 7.74 -6.93
N GLU A 37 6.97 7.15 -6.57
CA GLU A 37 5.66 7.79 -6.72
C GLU A 37 5.55 9.06 -5.85
N GLU A 38 6.04 9.02 -4.61
CA GLU A 38 6.13 10.19 -3.72
C GLU A 38 6.98 11.31 -4.35
N SER A 39 8.14 10.99 -4.91
CA SER A 39 9.01 11.98 -5.56
C SER A 39 8.40 12.58 -6.82
N LEU A 40 7.47 11.89 -7.47
CA LEU A 40 6.71 12.40 -8.61
C LEU A 40 5.50 13.27 -8.18
N GLY A 41 5.27 13.44 -6.88
CA GLY A 41 4.10 14.13 -6.34
C GLY A 41 2.81 13.33 -6.46
N GLY A 42 2.92 12.02 -6.67
CA GLY A 42 1.78 11.10 -6.75
C GLY A 42 1.19 10.78 -5.37
N THR A 43 0.03 10.14 -5.40
CA THR A 43 -0.65 9.66 -4.18
C THR A 43 -0.52 8.14 -4.13
N ALA A 44 0.32 7.64 -3.22
CA ALA A 44 0.71 6.22 -3.15
C ALA A 44 0.56 5.70 -1.71
N ARG A 45 0.35 4.40 -1.52
CA ARG A 45 0.39 3.74 -0.20
C ARG A 45 0.88 2.31 -0.29
N ILE A 46 1.61 1.87 0.72
CA ILE A 46 2.09 0.50 0.84
C ILE A 46 1.13 -0.27 1.74
N ALA A 47 0.62 -1.39 1.23
CA ALA A 47 -0.15 -2.35 2.02
C ALA A 47 0.65 -3.64 2.21
N ARG A 48 0.65 -4.16 3.44
CA ARG A 48 1.25 -5.43 3.83
C ARG A 48 0.16 -6.47 4.07
N LEU A 49 0.31 -7.64 3.47
CA LEU A 49 -0.50 -8.82 3.73
C LEU A 49 -0.13 -9.38 5.10
N GLU A 50 -1.09 -9.36 6.03
CA GLU A 50 -1.00 -10.06 7.29
C GLU A 50 -1.69 -11.43 7.15
N GLU A 51 -0.92 -12.49 7.37
CA GLU A 51 -1.42 -13.87 7.39
C GLU A 51 -1.92 -14.17 8.81
N GLY A 52 -3.22 -14.02 9.02
CA GLY A 52 -3.93 -14.40 10.24
C GLY A 52 -5.09 -15.37 9.93
N ILE A 53 -6.14 -15.36 10.76
CA ILE A 53 -7.38 -16.15 10.52
C ILE A 53 -8.07 -15.72 9.20
N ARG A 54 -7.83 -14.48 8.75
CA ARG A 54 -8.23 -13.94 7.44
C ARG A 54 -7.09 -13.15 6.82
N GLU A 55 -6.87 -13.35 5.53
CA GLU A 55 -5.95 -12.53 4.73
C GLU A 55 -6.40 -11.07 4.73
N THR A 56 -5.64 -10.21 5.42
CA THR A 56 -5.97 -8.78 5.54
C THR A 56 -4.79 -7.95 5.05
N TRP A 57 -5.07 -6.93 4.25
CA TRP A 57 -4.08 -5.97 3.78
C TRP A 57 -4.09 -4.75 4.70
N ARG A 58 -3.01 -4.54 5.45
CA ARG A 58 -2.84 -3.40 6.34
C ARG A 58 -1.97 -2.33 5.69
N ILE A 59 -2.40 -1.08 5.71
CA ILE A 59 -1.58 0.03 5.23
C ILE A 59 -0.43 0.28 6.22
N VAL A 60 0.80 0.30 5.73
CA VAL A 60 2.03 0.50 6.53
C VAL A 60 2.76 1.79 6.21
N ALA A 61 2.49 2.40 5.05
CA ALA A 61 3.00 3.71 4.65
C ALA A 61 2.02 4.34 3.65
N GLU A 62 1.92 5.66 3.66
CA GLU A 62 1.03 6.44 2.81
C GLU A 62 1.68 7.78 2.49
N CYS A 63 1.47 8.26 1.26
CA CYS A 63 1.89 9.57 0.77
C CYS A 63 0.81 10.14 -0.16
N GLY A 64 0.67 11.47 -0.14
CA GLY A 64 -0.38 12.20 -0.86
C GLY A 64 -1.71 12.19 -0.12
N GLU A 65 -2.71 12.85 -0.70
CA GLU A 65 -4.04 12.95 -0.11
C GLU A 65 -4.90 11.77 -0.58
N TRP A 66 -4.83 10.67 0.16
CA TRP A 66 -5.83 9.62 0.07
C TRP A 66 -7.07 10.15 0.77
N GLY A 67 -7.97 10.75 -0.01
CA GLY A 67 -9.16 11.47 0.48
C GLY A 67 -9.70 10.85 1.77
N SER A 68 -9.78 11.68 2.81
CA SER A 68 -10.02 11.25 4.19
C SER A 68 -11.31 10.45 4.29
N ARG A 69 -11.20 9.14 4.12
CA ARG A 69 -12.15 8.21 4.69
C ARG A 69 -11.39 7.61 5.84
N GLU A 70 -11.62 8.22 7.00
CA GLU A 70 -11.33 7.64 8.30
C GLU A 70 -11.31 6.13 8.17
N ALA A 71 -10.12 5.53 8.34
CA ALA A 71 -10.08 4.22 8.92
C ALA A 71 -10.87 4.38 10.21
N GLU A 72 -12.15 3.99 10.18
CA GLU A 72 -12.94 3.70 11.35
C GLU A 72 -12.18 2.61 12.09
N LEU A 73 -11.16 3.05 12.84
CA LEU A 73 -10.65 2.32 13.98
C LEU A 73 -11.91 1.99 14.79
N PRO A 74 -12.23 0.72 15.04
CA PRO A 74 -13.34 0.43 15.93
C PRO A 74 -13.01 1.11 17.26
N ALA A 75 -13.76 2.17 17.56
CA ALA A 75 -13.75 2.79 18.87
C ALA A 75 -14.08 1.68 19.87
N ARG A 76 -13.14 1.45 20.79
CA ARG A 76 -13.35 0.55 21.92
C ARG A 76 -14.42 1.08 22.84
#